data_AF-A0A7S2SEF1-F1
#
_entry.id   AF-A0A7S2SEF1-F1
#
_cell.length_a   1.000
_cell.length_b   1.000
_cell.length_c   1.000
_cell.angle_alpha   90.00
_cell.angle_beta   90.00
_cell.angle_gamma   90.00
#
_symmetry.space_group_name_H-M   'P 1'
#
loop_
_entity.id
_entity.type
_entity.pdbx_description
1 polymer ?
#
loop_
_entity_poly.entity_id
_entity_poly.type
_entity_poly.pdbx_seq_one_letter_code
_entity_poly.pdbx_strand_id
1 'polypeptide(L)'
;LAAGSDYFQGLFRSGMREMSSLDDGVPSQPLEIEVPDSYVGMLRVLLFVYTGSVGDALDETIIEDMIAADRFQLMGMKRLCESIVELDEENCGAMVQTADFVGAPRLHEEALSQLSTHIVHKEVRAVLDHLDERSDGFVEQFFDRLMQNYYTQVQVMAQNEAKDKSSQLKRTAVSDHGLFPIKHLLLAIVAALAFSVIGRISVFGPLVPILNTCGLAAILVWSCMSMRRK
;
A
#
# COMPACT_ATOMS: atom_id res chain seq x y z
N LEU A 1 17.72 -23.65 18.93
CA LEU A 1 16.39 -24.23 19.27
C LEU A 1 15.69 -23.46 20.39
N ALA A 2 16.03 -23.65 21.68
CA ALA A 2 15.34 -22.98 22.81
C ALA A 2 15.37 -21.44 22.77
N ALA A 3 16.40 -20.85 22.16
CA ALA A 3 16.51 -19.40 21.99
C ALA A 3 15.76 -18.87 20.76
N GLY A 4 15.40 -19.75 19.81
CA GLY A 4 14.78 -19.37 18.54
C GLY A 4 13.31 -19.74 18.42
N SER A 5 12.76 -20.49 19.38
CA SER A 5 11.37 -20.96 19.39
C SER A 5 10.88 -21.10 20.82
N ASP A 6 9.74 -20.46 21.11
CA ASP A 6 9.09 -20.53 22.42
C ASP A 6 8.55 -21.94 22.72
N TYR A 7 8.09 -22.65 21.68
CA TYR A 7 7.71 -24.06 21.79
C TYR A 7 8.86 -24.92 22.33
N PHE A 8 10.02 -24.87 21.67
CA PHE A 8 11.18 -25.65 22.12
C PHE A 8 11.70 -25.17 23.48
N GLN A 9 11.60 -23.87 23.77
CA GLN A 9 11.93 -23.34 25.09
C GLN A 9 11.06 -23.97 26.19
N GLY A 10 9.74 -24.05 25.97
CA GLY A 10 8.80 -24.70 26.87
C GLY A 10 9.11 -26.18 27.03
N LEU A 11 9.30 -26.89 25.91
CA LEU A 11 9.60 -28.32 25.88
C LEU A 11 10.88 -28.67 26.65
N PHE A 12 11.96 -27.92 26.44
CA PHE A 12 13.21 -28.17 27.17
C PHE A 12 13.12 -27.80 28.65
N ARG A 13 12.35 -26.76 29.01
CA ARG A 13 12.18 -26.38 30.42
C ARG A 13 11.32 -27.39 31.20
N SER A 14 10.31 -28.00 30.58
CA SER A 14 9.51 -29.04 31.22
C SER A 14 10.22 -30.40 31.21
N GLY A 15 10.71 -30.84 30.05
CA GLY A 15 11.31 -32.17 29.87
C GLY A 15 12.65 -32.37 30.60
N MET A 16 13.50 -31.35 30.68
CA MET A 16 14.78 -31.47 31.40
C MET A 16 14.60 -31.51 32.93
N ARG A 17 13.45 -31.06 33.46
CA ARG A 17 13.13 -31.14 34.89
C ARG A 17 12.82 -32.58 35.34
N GLU A 18 12.31 -33.41 34.43
CA GLU A 18 11.94 -34.81 34.71
C GLU A 18 13.14 -35.76 34.59
N MET A 19 14.13 -35.43 33.75
CA MET A 19 15.39 -36.20 33.65
C MET A 19 16.36 -35.94 34.79
N SER A 20 16.36 -34.73 35.36
CA SER A 20 17.27 -34.36 36.45
C SER A 20 16.87 -34.96 37.82
N SER A 21 15.70 -35.60 37.93
CA SER A 21 15.28 -36.37 39.11
C SER A 21 15.72 -37.85 39.12
N LEU A 22 16.38 -38.32 38.05
CA LEU A 22 16.91 -39.69 37.93
C LEU A 22 18.44 -39.68 38.11
N ASP A 23 18.91 -39.20 39.26
CA ASP A 23 20.34 -39.22 39.63
C ASP A 23 20.70 -40.56 40.29
N ASP A 24 20.85 -41.59 39.46
CA ASP A 24 21.37 -42.90 39.87
C ASP A 24 22.43 -43.38 38.85
N GLY A 25 23.45 -42.56 38.59
CA GLY A 25 24.72 -43.00 37.97
C GLY A 25 24.69 -43.58 36.55
N VAL A 26 23.56 -43.53 35.83
CA VAL A 26 23.44 -44.01 34.45
C VAL A 26 23.95 -42.92 33.49
N PRO A 27 24.80 -43.25 32.50
CA PRO A 27 25.25 -42.28 31.50
C PRO A 27 24.05 -41.66 30.78
N SER A 28 24.06 -40.33 30.68
CA SER A 28 23.01 -39.50 30.09
C SER A 28 22.65 -40.03 28.70
N GLN A 29 21.50 -40.71 28.58
CA GLN A 29 20.98 -41.13 27.29
C GLN A 29 20.66 -39.89 26.46
N PRO A 30 20.90 -39.90 25.14
CA PRO A 30 20.52 -38.80 24.28
C PRO A 30 19.01 -38.56 24.39
N LEU A 31 18.61 -37.32 24.66
CA LEU A 31 17.22 -36.91 24.68
C LEU A 31 16.68 -36.95 23.26
N GLU A 32 15.83 -37.93 22.97
CA GLU A 32 15.10 -38.04 21.71
C GLU A 32 13.76 -37.30 21.84
N ILE A 33 13.45 -36.46 20.85
CA ILE A 33 12.21 -35.68 20.79
C ILE A 33 11.51 -36.03 19.49
N GLU A 34 10.35 -36.66 19.62
CA GLU A 34 9.46 -36.90 18.49
C GLU A 34 8.70 -35.61 18.16
N VAL A 35 8.74 -35.21 16.89
CA VAL A 35 8.00 -34.06 16.37
C VAL A 35 6.93 -34.53 15.39
N PRO A 36 5.76 -33.87 15.34
CA PRO A 36 4.64 -34.32 14.52
C PRO A 36 4.77 -33.99 13.03
N ASP A 37 5.74 -33.17 12.64
CA ASP A 37 5.91 -32.68 11.27
C ASP A 37 6.78 -33.61 10.41
N SER A 38 6.69 -33.43 9.09
CA SER A 38 7.51 -34.18 8.15
C SER A 38 8.99 -33.87 8.35
N TYR A 39 9.87 -34.82 7.98
CA TYR A 39 11.32 -34.61 8.04
C TYR A 39 11.74 -33.33 7.29
N VAL A 40 11.12 -33.06 6.14
CA VAL A 40 11.41 -31.87 5.32
C VAL A 40 10.94 -30.60 6.01
N GLY A 41 9.72 -30.56 6.54
CA GLY A 41 9.19 -29.40 7.25
C GLY A 41 10.04 -29.07 8.48
N MET A 42 10.42 -30.10 9.26
CA MET A 42 11.29 -29.91 10.41
C MET A 42 12.69 -29.41 10.02
N LEU A 43 13.25 -29.89 8.91
CA LEU A 43 14.54 -29.39 8.42
C LEU A 43 14.48 -27.91 8.05
N ARG A 44 13.37 -27.45 7.45
CA ARG A 44 13.15 -26.04 7.09
C ARG A 44 12.98 -25.15 8.33
N VAL A 45 12.22 -25.62 9.31
CA VAL A 45 12.09 -24.99 10.64
C VAL A 45 13.48 -24.84 11.30
N LEU A 46 14.28 -25.91 11.30
CA LEU A 46 15.65 -25.87 11.84
C LEU A 46 16.53 -24.89 11.07
N LEU A 47 16.50 -24.94 9.75
CA LEU A 47 17.26 -24.02 8.90
C LEU A 47 16.91 -22.58 9.22
N PHE A 48 15.62 -22.26 9.35
CA PHE A 48 15.16 -20.94 9.74
C PHE A 48 15.68 -20.55 11.14
N VAL A 49 15.58 -21.44 12.12
CA VAL A 49 16.06 -21.16 13.49
C VAL A 49 17.55 -20.83 13.53
N TYR A 50 18.37 -21.42 12.65
CA TYR A 50 19.81 -21.17 12.61
C TYR A 50 20.24 -20.04 11.67
N THR A 51 19.48 -19.75 10.62
CA THR A 51 19.88 -18.79 9.57
C THR A 51 19.01 -17.54 9.51
N GLY A 52 17.80 -17.60 10.07
CA GLY A 52 16.78 -16.55 9.94
C GLY A 52 16.17 -16.43 8.55
N SER A 53 16.44 -17.37 7.63
CA SER A 53 15.97 -17.34 6.25
C SER A 53 15.02 -18.50 5.97
N VAL A 54 13.97 -18.23 5.20
CA VAL A 54 13.19 -19.24 4.50
C VAL A 54 13.82 -19.40 3.12
N GLY A 55 14.11 -20.63 2.69
CA GLY A 55 14.70 -20.88 1.35
C GLY A 55 13.69 -20.60 0.23
N ASP A 56 14.13 -20.74 -1.03
CA ASP A 56 13.24 -20.65 -2.20
C ASP A 56 12.15 -21.74 -2.08
N ALA A 57 10.98 -21.30 -1.66
CA ALA A 57 9.85 -22.14 -1.33
C ALA A 57 8.87 -22.11 -2.49
N LEU A 58 8.43 -23.28 -2.97
CA LEU A 58 7.26 -23.37 -3.84
C LEU A 58 6.00 -23.06 -3.02
N ASP A 59 4.95 -22.53 -3.64
CA ASP A 59 3.73 -22.05 -2.95
C ASP A 59 3.13 -23.08 -1.99
N GLU A 60 3.05 -24.35 -2.39
CA GLU A 60 2.57 -25.45 -1.54
C GLU A 60 3.44 -25.66 -0.29
N THR A 61 4.75 -25.47 -0.43
CA THR A 61 5.69 -25.61 0.68
C THR A 61 5.67 -24.41 1.62
N ILE A 62 5.23 -23.24 1.15
CA ILE A 62 5.10 -22.04 2.00
C ILE A 62 3.96 -22.22 3.00
N ILE A 63 2.86 -22.84 2.58
CA ILE A 63 1.71 -23.13 3.44
C ILE A 63 2.12 -24.11 4.55
N GLU A 64 2.80 -25.20 4.20
CA GLU A 64 3.33 -26.16 5.18
C GLU A 64 4.29 -25.49 6.16
N ASP A 65 5.19 -24.64 5.65
CA ASP A 65 6.11 -23.86 6.46
C ASP A 65 5.42 -22.89 7.40
N MET A 66 4.33 -22.27 6.95
CA MET A 66 3.53 -21.36 7.76
C MET A 66 2.81 -22.11 8.89
N ILE A 67 2.25 -23.29 8.60
CA ILE A 67 1.62 -24.17 9.61
C ILE A 67 2.66 -24.63 10.64
N ALA A 68 3.83 -25.06 10.18
CA ALA A 68 4.93 -25.46 11.06
C ALA A 68 5.43 -24.28 11.89
N ALA A 69 5.56 -23.08 11.29
CA ALA A 69 5.96 -21.88 12.00
C ALA A 69 4.98 -21.50 13.10
N ASP A 70 3.67 -21.63 12.87
CA ASP A 70 2.66 -21.40 13.91
C ASP A 70 2.77 -22.44 15.04
N ARG A 71 2.84 -23.72 14.69
CA ARG A 71 3.00 -24.84 15.65
C ARG A 71 4.23 -24.67 16.55
N PHE A 72 5.37 -24.32 15.97
CA PHE A 72 6.63 -24.12 16.69
C PHE A 72 6.81 -22.69 17.22
N GLN A 73 5.78 -21.85 17.12
CA GLN A 73 5.76 -20.46 17.60
C GLN A 73 6.89 -19.59 17.04
N LEU A 74 7.26 -19.82 15.78
CA LEU A 74 8.25 -19.07 15.03
C LEU A 74 7.61 -17.86 14.34
N MET A 75 7.27 -16.83 15.11
CA MET A 75 6.58 -15.63 14.61
C MET A 75 7.35 -14.92 13.48
N GLY A 76 8.68 -14.97 13.50
CA GLY A 76 9.50 -14.41 12.42
C GLY A 76 9.34 -15.15 11.09
N MET A 77 9.35 -16.49 11.13
CA MET A 77 9.15 -17.34 9.95
C MET A 77 7.74 -17.16 9.41
N LYS A 78 6.74 -17.18 10.28
CA LYS A 78 5.33 -17.00 9.92
C LYS A 78 5.10 -15.68 9.16
N ARG A 79 5.67 -14.57 9.65
CA ARG A 79 5.59 -13.26 8.97
C ARG A 79 6.29 -13.23 7.62
N LEU A 80 7.39 -13.97 7.46
CA LEU A 80 8.06 -14.10 6.17
C LEU A 80 7.21 -14.90 5.19
N CYS A 81 6.67 -16.04 5.63
CA CYS A 81 5.72 -16.82 4.83
C CYS A 81 4.55 -15.94 4.38
N GLU A 82 3.90 -15.20 5.30
CA GLU A 82 2.83 -14.25 4.97
C GLU A 82 3.21 -13.23 3.88
N SER A 83 4.48 -12.82 3.81
CA SER A 83 4.95 -11.84 2.82
C SER A 83 5.36 -12.44 1.47
N ILE A 84 5.61 -13.74 1.42
CA ILE A 84 6.06 -14.44 0.21
C ILE A 84 4.87 -15.10 -0.50
N VAL A 85 3.81 -15.48 0.23
CA VAL A 85 2.60 -16.06 -0.38
C VAL A 85 2.03 -15.10 -1.43
N GLU A 86 1.96 -15.57 -2.67
CA GLU A 86 1.28 -14.88 -3.76
C GLU A 86 -0.19 -15.32 -3.82
N LEU A 87 -1.09 -14.35 -3.94
CA LEU A 87 -2.53 -14.58 -3.97
C LEU A 87 -3.07 -14.48 -5.39
N ASP A 88 -3.78 -15.51 -5.80
CA ASP A 88 -4.43 -15.67 -7.11
C ASP A 88 -5.95 -15.85 -6.94
N GLU A 89 -6.70 -15.63 -8.03
CA GLU A 89 -8.16 -15.78 -8.03
C GLU A 89 -8.62 -17.20 -7.61
N GLU A 90 -7.83 -18.23 -7.98
CA GLU A 90 -8.13 -19.63 -7.63
C GLU A 90 -7.71 -20.00 -6.19
N ASN A 91 -6.63 -19.40 -5.67
CA ASN A 91 -6.05 -19.79 -4.38
C ASN A 91 -6.60 -18.97 -3.19
N CYS A 92 -7.14 -17.78 -3.46
CA CYS A 92 -7.48 -16.79 -2.45
C CYS A 92 -8.49 -17.31 -1.41
N GLY A 93 -9.50 -18.07 -1.85
CA GLY A 93 -10.49 -18.68 -0.95
C GLY A 93 -9.88 -19.67 0.05
N ALA A 94 -8.97 -20.53 -0.42
CA ALA A 94 -8.25 -21.46 0.45
C ALA A 94 -7.27 -20.72 1.38
N MET A 95 -6.68 -19.62 0.91
CA MET A 95 -5.74 -18.81 1.69
C MET A 95 -6.42 -18.05 2.83
N VAL A 96 -7.66 -17.57 2.65
CA VAL A 96 -8.44 -17.03 3.78
C VAL A 96 -8.60 -18.07 4.89
N GLN A 97 -9.02 -19.29 4.55
CA GLN A 97 -9.23 -20.37 5.53
C GLN A 97 -7.93 -20.72 6.24
N THR A 98 -6.86 -20.87 5.47
CA THR A 98 -5.53 -21.19 5.99
C THR A 98 -5.05 -20.10 6.93
N ALA A 99 -5.22 -18.84 6.54
CA ALA A 99 -4.81 -17.68 7.32
C ALA A 99 -5.63 -17.55 8.62
N ASP A 100 -6.92 -17.86 8.62
CA ASP A 100 -7.72 -17.90 9.85
C ASP A 100 -7.27 -19.06 10.76
N PHE A 101 -7.08 -20.26 10.18
CA PHE A 101 -6.64 -21.45 10.91
C PHE A 101 -5.28 -21.27 11.59
N VAL A 102 -4.29 -20.74 10.87
CA VAL A 102 -2.96 -20.47 11.45
C VAL A 102 -2.90 -19.13 12.18
N GLY A 103 -3.96 -18.33 12.23
CA GLY A 103 -3.93 -17.00 12.85
C GLY A 103 -2.92 -16.04 12.20
N ALA A 104 -2.92 -15.92 10.88
CA ALA A 104 -2.10 -15.02 10.07
C ALA A 104 -2.94 -13.80 9.61
N PRO A 105 -3.05 -12.75 10.43
CA PRO A 105 -4.03 -11.68 10.21
C PRO A 105 -3.77 -10.85 8.95
N ARG A 106 -2.50 -10.63 8.58
CA ARG A 106 -2.18 -9.82 7.40
C ARG A 106 -2.59 -10.55 6.12
N LEU A 107 -2.19 -11.82 6.00
CA LEU A 107 -2.58 -12.67 4.87
C LEU A 107 -4.11 -12.80 4.78
N HIS A 108 -4.79 -12.93 5.92
CA HIS A 108 -6.25 -12.98 5.96
C HIS A 108 -6.90 -11.68 5.43
N GLU A 109 -6.42 -10.51 5.86
CA GLU A 109 -6.91 -9.22 5.36
C GLU A 109 -6.60 -9.01 3.87
N GLU A 110 -5.42 -9.40 3.42
CA GLU A 110 -4.99 -9.27 2.03
C GLU A 110 -5.80 -10.16 1.10
N ALA A 111 -5.99 -11.42 1.46
CA ALA A 111 -6.85 -12.36 0.75
C ALA A 111 -8.31 -11.85 0.72
N LEU A 112 -8.84 -11.37 1.85
CA LEU A 112 -10.18 -10.76 1.87
C LEU A 112 -10.30 -9.56 0.94
N SER A 113 -9.29 -8.69 0.91
CA SER A 113 -9.27 -7.53 0.01
C SER A 113 -9.32 -7.97 -1.45
N GLN A 114 -8.51 -8.95 -1.84
CA GLN A 114 -8.49 -9.47 -3.21
C GLN A 114 -9.75 -10.26 -3.58
N LEU A 115 -10.39 -10.93 -2.61
CA LEU A 115 -11.68 -11.57 -2.85
C LEU A 115 -12.78 -10.52 -3.04
N SER A 116 -12.72 -9.42 -2.28
CA SER A 116 -13.71 -8.34 -2.37
C SER A 116 -13.69 -7.62 -3.73
N THR A 117 -12.54 -7.53 -4.40
CA THR A 117 -12.46 -6.98 -5.77
C THR A 117 -13.18 -7.84 -6.80
N HIS A 118 -13.25 -9.16 -6.55
CA HIS A 118 -13.86 -10.14 -7.45
C HIS A 118 -15.27 -10.55 -7.01
N ILE A 119 -15.88 -9.86 -6.02
CA ILE A 119 -17.20 -10.22 -5.44
C ILE A 119 -18.34 -10.33 -6.47
N VAL A 120 -18.21 -9.67 -7.62
CA VAL A 120 -19.19 -9.69 -8.71
C VAL A 120 -19.06 -10.97 -9.57
N HIS A 121 -17.91 -11.65 -9.52
CA HIS A 121 -17.67 -12.91 -10.22
C HIS A 121 -18.34 -14.09 -9.50
N LYS A 122 -18.88 -15.03 -10.30
CA LYS A 122 -19.56 -16.24 -9.79
C LYS A 122 -18.66 -17.12 -8.91
N GLU A 123 -17.35 -17.03 -9.07
CA GLU A 123 -16.35 -17.84 -8.36
C GLU A 123 -16.33 -17.56 -6.85
N VAL A 124 -16.57 -16.31 -6.42
CA VAL A 124 -16.64 -15.96 -5.00
C VAL A 124 -17.80 -16.65 -4.31
N ARG A 125 -18.90 -16.88 -5.04
CA ARG A 125 -20.05 -17.61 -4.49
C ARG A 125 -19.77 -19.10 -4.30
N ALA A 126 -19.03 -19.71 -5.22
CA ALA A 126 -18.57 -21.10 -5.04
C ALA A 126 -17.62 -21.24 -3.85
N VAL A 127 -16.72 -20.28 -3.65
CA VAL A 127 -15.83 -20.24 -2.47
C VAL A 127 -16.65 -20.11 -1.18
N LEU A 128 -17.68 -19.26 -1.16
CA LEU A 128 -18.60 -19.09 -0.02
C LEU A 128 -19.40 -20.35 0.27
N ASP A 129 -19.91 -21.04 -0.75
CA ASP A 129 -20.68 -22.28 -0.59
C ASP A 129 -19.79 -23.40 0.00
N HIS A 130 -18.52 -23.49 -0.41
CA HIS A 130 -17.55 -24.41 0.17
C HIS A 130 -17.14 -24.06 1.61
N LEU A 131 -17.25 -22.79 2.01
CA LEU A 131 -16.99 -22.32 3.37
C LEU A 131 -18.14 -22.65 4.33
N ASP A 132 -19.38 -22.59 3.83
CA ASP A 132 -20.60 -22.85 4.62
C ASP A 132 -20.68 -24.30 5.10
N GLU A 133 -20.23 -25.25 4.27
CA GLU A 133 -20.21 -26.67 4.63
C GLU A 133 -19.24 -27.00 5.80
N ARG A 134 -18.27 -26.13 6.08
CA ARG A 134 -17.16 -26.44 7.01
C ARG A 134 -17.30 -25.80 8.39
N SER A 135 -18.10 -24.75 8.55
CA SER A 135 -18.21 -24.03 9.83
C SER A 135 -19.50 -23.21 9.96
N ASP A 136 -20.40 -23.66 10.84
CA ASP A 136 -21.61 -22.93 11.24
C ASP A 136 -21.25 -21.55 11.79
N GLY A 137 -21.75 -20.49 11.14
CA GLY A 137 -21.62 -19.09 11.58
C GLY A 137 -20.33 -18.36 11.17
N PHE A 138 -19.35 -19.05 10.57
CA PHE A 138 -18.18 -18.40 9.98
C PHE A 138 -18.55 -17.56 8.76
N VAL A 139 -19.47 -18.07 7.94
CA VAL A 139 -19.88 -17.44 6.68
C VAL A 139 -20.53 -16.08 6.92
N GLU A 140 -21.35 -15.91 7.97
CA GLU A 140 -21.97 -14.62 8.28
C GLU A 140 -20.91 -13.57 8.64
N GLN A 141 -19.98 -13.89 9.55
CA GLN A 141 -18.91 -12.97 9.94
C GLN A 141 -17.96 -12.67 8.77
N PHE A 142 -17.68 -13.68 7.96
CA PHE A 142 -16.87 -13.55 6.77
C PHE A 142 -17.55 -12.65 5.73
N PHE A 143 -18.84 -12.86 5.47
CA PHE A 143 -19.63 -12.08 4.53
C PHE A 143 -19.76 -10.62 4.98
N ASP A 144 -19.98 -10.37 6.26
CA ASP A 144 -20.00 -9.01 6.83
C ASP A 144 -18.67 -8.29 6.61
N ARG A 145 -17.53 -8.96 6.90
CA ARG A 145 -16.20 -8.39 6.68
C ARG A 145 -15.91 -8.15 5.20
N LEU A 146 -16.30 -9.09 4.35
CA LEU A 146 -16.10 -9.00 2.90
C LEU A 146 -16.93 -7.85 2.30
N MET A 147 -18.19 -7.70 2.71
CA MET A 147 -19.04 -6.57 2.32
C MET A 147 -18.49 -5.25 2.84
N GLN A 148 -18.02 -5.20 4.10
CA GLN A 148 -17.41 -4.00 4.67
C GLN A 148 -16.17 -3.56 3.87
N ASN A 149 -15.31 -4.50 3.47
CA ASN A 149 -14.15 -4.22 2.64
C ASN A 149 -14.55 -3.70 1.26
N TYR A 150 -15.51 -4.35 0.62
CA TYR A 150 -16.06 -3.91 -0.67
C TYR A 150 -16.62 -2.48 -0.61
N TYR A 151 -17.47 -2.17 0.39
CA TYR A 151 -18.03 -0.83 0.55
C TYR A 151 -16.95 0.23 0.81
N THR A 152 -15.95 -0.10 1.63
CA THR A 152 -14.82 0.80 1.90
C THR A 152 -14.07 1.12 0.61
N GLN A 153 -13.81 0.10 -0.22
CA GLN A 153 -13.14 0.28 -1.51
C GLN A 153 -13.95 1.16 -2.46
N VAL A 154 -15.26 0.92 -2.58
CA VAL A 154 -16.17 1.76 -3.39
C VAL A 154 -16.17 3.21 -2.91
N GLN A 155 -16.20 3.46 -1.60
CA GLN A 155 -16.14 4.81 -1.04
C GLN A 155 -14.82 5.51 -1.34
N VAL A 156 -13.69 4.81 -1.21
CA VAL A 156 -12.36 5.36 -1.53
C VAL A 156 -12.27 5.74 -3.01
N MET A 157 -12.78 4.89 -3.91
CA MET A 157 -12.82 5.20 -5.34
C MET A 157 -13.68 6.45 -5.63
N ALA A 158 -14.86 6.55 -5.02
CA ALA A 158 -15.74 7.71 -5.18
C ALA A 158 -15.10 9.01 -4.65
N GLN A 159 -14.38 8.94 -3.52
CA GLN A 159 -13.65 10.09 -2.97
C GLN A 159 -12.49 10.52 -3.87
N ASN A 160 -11.75 9.56 -4.43
CA ASN A 160 -10.66 9.83 -5.36
C ASN A 160 -11.18 10.51 -6.64
N GLU A 161 -12.29 10.02 -7.21
CA GLU A 161 -12.93 10.67 -8.36
C GLU A 161 -13.38 12.11 -8.04
N ALA A 162 -13.95 12.35 -6.87
CA ALA A 162 -14.38 13.68 -6.45
C ALA A 162 -13.19 14.64 -6.29
N LYS A 163 -12.08 14.13 -5.74
CA LYS A 163 -10.81 14.87 -5.58
C LYS A 163 -10.19 15.19 -6.94
N ASP A 164 -10.25 14.27 -7.90
CA ASP A 164 -9.75 14.48 -9.25
C ASP A 164 -10.60 15.49 -10.01
N LYS A 165 -11.94 15.39 -9.93
CA LYS A 165 -12.86 16.40 -10.51
C LYS A 165 -12.60 17.79 -9.93
N SER A 166 -12.38 17.91 -8.62
CA SER A 166 -12.02 19.19 -7.98
C SER A 166 -10.67 19.72 -8.44
N SER A 167 -9.67 18.84 -8.59
CA SER A 167 -8.34 19.20 -9.07
C SER A 167 -8.35 19.64 -10.53
N GLN A 168 -9.15 18.98 -11.38
CA GLN A 168 -9.39 19.40 -12.75
C GLN A 168 -10.10 20.75 -12.83
N LEU A 169 -11.15 20.97 -12.02
CA LEU A 169 -11.84 22.26 -11.92
C LEU A 169 -10.92 23.41 -11.48
N LYS A 170 -9.99 23.14 -10.55
CA LYS A 170 -8.96 24.11 -10.18
C LYS A 170 -8.00 24.40 -11.32
N ARG A 171 -7.58 23.37 -12.08
CA ARG A 171 -6.72 23.55 -13.27
C ARG A 171 -7.41 24.35 -14.37
N THR A 172 -8.70 24.10 -14.63
CA THR A 172 -9.47 24.87 -15.61
C THR A 172 -9.75 26.30 -15.12
N ALA A 173 -10.07 26.50 -13.84
CA ALA A 173 -10.21 27.83 -13.26
C ALA A 173 -8.91 28.65 -13.30
N VAL A 174 -7.76 28.01 -13.08
CA VAL A 174 -6.44 28.66 -13.24
C VAL A 174 -6.13 28.97 -14.72
N SER A 175 -6.64 28.18 -15.66
CA SER A 175 -6.58 28.49 -17.10
C SER A 175 -7.52 29.63 -17.51
N ASP A 176 -8.69 29.72 -16.89
CA ASP A 176 -9.72 30.74 -17.18
C ASP A 176 -9.48 32.08 -16.49
N HIS A 177 -8.70 32.10 -15.40
CA HIS A 177 -8.03 33.30 -14.93
C HIS A 177 -6.86 33.62 -15.88
N GLY A 178 -7.28 34.17 -17.01
CA GLY A 178 -6.53 34.49 -18.22
C GLY A 178 -5.03 34.53 -18.06
N LEU A 179 -4.37 33.78 -18.96
CA LEU A 179 -3.09 34.15 -19.56
C LEU A 179 -2.85 35.64 -19.34
N PHE A 180 -1.93 35.93 -18.40
CA PHE A 180 -1.41 37.26 -18.11
C PHE A 180 -1.40 38.05 -19.41
N PRO A 181 -1.99 39.25 -19.53
CA PRO A 181 -2.45 39.78 -20.81
C PRO A 181 -1.28 40.04 -21.78
N ILE A 182 -0.81 38.97 -22.44
CA ILE A 182 0.40 38.91 -23.25
C ILE A 182 0.24 39.88 -24.41
N LYS A 183 -1.00 40.10 -24.88
CA LYS A 183 -1.33 41.11 -25.88
C LYS A 183 -0.99 42.52 -25.41
N HIS A 184 -1.30 42.89 -24.16
CA HIS A 184 -0.98 44.20 -23.62
C HIS A 184 0.52 44.34 -23.30
N LEU A 185 1.16 43.27 -22.84
CA LEU A 185 2.61 43.25 -22.58
C LEU A 185 3.43 43.32 -23.88
N LEU A 186 3.05 42.58 -24.92
CA LEU A 186 3.65 42.67 -26.25
C LEU A 186 3.45 44.05 -26.88
N LEU A 187 2.24 44.62 -26.77
CA LEU A 187 1.97 45.98 -27.23
C LEU A 187 2.90 47.00 -26.52
N ALA A 188 3.09 46.85 -25.21
CA ALA A 188 3.98 47.71 -24.43
C ALA A 188 5.46 47.54 -24.84
N ILE A 189 5.93 46.31 -25.09
CA ILE A 189 7.29 46.05 -25.56
C ILE A 189 7.51 46.63 -26.96
N VAL A 190 6.57 46.42 -27.89
CA VAL A 190 6.64 46.97 -29.24
C VAL A 190 6.64 48.50 -29.21
N ALA A 191 5.81 49.11 -28.38
CA ALA A 191 5.79 50.56 -28.18
C ALA A 191 7.13 51.08 -27.60
N ALA A 192 7.71 50.39 -26.63
CA ALA A 192 9.00 50.75 -26.04
C ALA A 192 10.16 50.63 -27.05
N LEU A 193 10.17 49.59 -27.89
CA LEU A 193 11.18 49.42 -28.93
C LEU A 193 11.04 50.47 -30.05
N ALA A 194 9.83 50.72 -30.54
CA ALA A 194 9.56 51.79 -31.49
C ALA A 194 10.01 53.15 -30.93
N PHE A 195 9.77 53.37 -29.64
CA PHE A 195 10.20 54.58 -28.94
C PHE A 195 11.73 54.70 -28.86
N SER A 196 12.46 53.62 -28.55
CA SER A 196 13.92 53.61 -28.53
C SER A 196 14.54 53.93 -29.89
N VAL A 197 13.87 53.57 -30.98
CA VAL A 197 14.33 53.85 -32.35
C VAL A 197 14.04 55.30 -32.73
N ILE A 198 12.85 55.80 -32.42
CA ILE A 198 12.46 57.19 -32.72
C ILE A 198 13.28 58.20 -31.89
N GLY A 199 13.57 57.89 -30.63
CA GLY A 199 14.41 58.73 -29.77
C GLY A 199 15.86 58.88 -30.25
N ARG A 200 16.36 57.96 -31.09
CA ARG A 200 17.67 58.11 -31.74
C ARG A 200 17.65 59.07 -32.94
N ILE A 201 16.45 59.39 -33.46
CA ILE A 201 16.28 60.18 -34.69
C ILE A 201 15.83 61.62 -34.37
N SER A 202 15.27 61.89 -33.19
CA SER A 202 14.71 63.20 -32.86
C SER A 202 15.75 64.23 -32.38
N VAL A 203 16.00 65.23 -33.24
CA VAL A 203 16.70 66.50 -32.95
C VAL A 203 15.84 67.46 -32.08
N PHE A 204 14.64 67.05 -31.69
CA PHE A 204 13.71 67.86 -30.91
C PHE A 204 13.94 67.68 -29.41
N GLY A 205 14.32 68.76 -28.73
CA GLY A 205 14.72 68.80 -27.32
C GLY A 205 13.60 68.52 -26.29
N PRO A 206 13.41 69.35 -25.24
CA PRO A 206 12.72 68.99 -23.99
C PRO A 206 11.21 68.70 -24.07
N LEU A 207 10.61 68.70 -25.27
CA LEU A 207 9.20 68.37 -25.50
C LEU A 207 8.94 66.86 -25.52
N VAL A 208 9.92 66.05 -25.95
CA VAL A 208 9.78 64.60 -26.07
C VAL A 208 9.51 63.90 -24.72
N PRO A 209 10.19 64.24 -23.61
CA PRO A 209 9.93 63.65 -22.30
C PRO A 209 8.51 63.91 -21.77
N ILE A 210 7.99 65.12 -22.00
CA ILE A 210 6.67 65.55 -21.51
C ILE A 210 5.56 64.77 -22.22
N LEU A 211 5.66 64.67 -23.55
CA LEU A 211 4.71 63.92 -24.36
C LEU A 211 4.71 62.42 -23.98
N ASN A 212 5.88 61.90 -23.62
CA ASN A 212 6.04 60.55 -23.10
C ASN A 212 5.36 60.32 -21.76
N THR A 213 5.56 61.20 -20.78
CA THR A 213 4.90 61.09 -19.47
C THR A 213 3.39 61.16 -19.61
N CYS A 214 2.88 61.99 -20.50
CA CYS A 214 1.44 62.07 -20.78
C CYS A 214 0.91 60.81 -21.48
N GLY A 215 1.66 60.26 -22.45
CA GLY A 215 1.28 59.03 -23.15
C GLY A 215 1.26 57.80 -22.23
N LEU A 216 2.27 57.64 -21.38
CA LEU A 216 2.33 56.54 -20.41
C LEU A 216 1.21 56.64 -19.37
N ALA A 217 0.92 57.84 -18.87
CA ALA A 217 -0.17 58.07 -17.95
C ALA A 217 -1.53 57.74 -18.59
N ALA A 218 -1.75 58.13 -19.85
CA ALA A 218 -2.98 57.82 -20.57
C ALA A 218 -3.19 56.32 -20.79
N ILE A 219 -2.13 55.58 -21.14
CA ILE A 219 -2.19 54.12 -21.30
C ILE A 219 -2.50 53.43 -19.97
N LEU A 220 -1.86 53.86 -18.87
CA LEU A 220 -2.12 53.30 -17.54
C LEU A 220 -3.56 53.54 -17.10
N VAL A 221 -4.08 54.76 -17.29
CA VAL A 221 -5.47 55.09 -16.96
C VAL A 221 -6.45 54.26 -17.80
N TRP A 222 -6.19 54.12 -19.11
CA TRP A 222 -7.04 53.32 -20.00
C TRP A 222 -7.03 51.83 -19.63
N SER A 223 -5.86 51.26 -19.32
CA SER A 223 -5.74 49.87 -18.85
C SER A 223 -6.44 49.64 -17.50
N CYS A 224 -6.34 50.57 -16.55
CA CYS A 224 -7.07 50.49 -15.28
C CYS A 224 -8.59 50.58 -15.49
N MET A 225 -9.06 51.43 -16.39
CA MET A 225 -10.50 51.53 -16.70
C MET A 225 -11.03 50.29 -17.44
N SER A 226 -10.22 49.69 -18.32
CA SER A 226 -10.61 48.47 -19.04
C SER A 226 -10.70 47.25 -18.13
N MET A 227 -9.87 47.16 -17.08
CA MET A 227 -9.95 46.09 -16.09
C MET A 227 -11.17 46.21 -15.17
N ARG A 228 -11.68 47.43 -14.94
CA ARG A 228 -12.87 47.67 -14.11
C ARG A 228 -14.21 47.34 -14.80
N ARG A 229 -14.20 47.15 -16.12
CA ARG A 229 -15.42 46.85 -16.92
C ARG A 229 -15.63 45.36 -17.19
N LYS A 230 -14.70 44.49 -16.77
CA LYS A 230 -14.86 43.04 -16.77
C LYS A 230 -15.11 42.57 -15.35
#